data_AF-A0A6Y2K901-F1
#
_entry.id   AF-A0A6Y2K901-F1
#
_cell.length_a   1.000
_cell.length_b   1.000
_cell.length_c   1.000
_cell.angle_alpha   90.00
_cell.angle_beta   90.00
_cell.angle_gamma   90.00
#
_symmetry.space_group_name_H-M   'P 1'
#
loop_
_entity.id
_entity.type
_entity.pdbx_description
1 polymer ?
#
loop_
_entity_poly.entity_id
_entity_poly.type
_entity_poly.pdbx_seq_one_letter_code
_entity_poly.pdbx_strand_id
1 'polypeptide(L)'
;MMTPTIPVSPLDRLLVEGIGPHELVRRKLMCLFNSCASAGGETLPPLLTRGMPEWHGLNVGDKRVLNWFCRELRAAILRYEPRINVLRVSVKDAYHQPLALYLEAILQDEPEPLRLDITYYNGRWR
;
A
#
# COMPACT_ATOMS: atom_id res chain seq x y z
N MET A 1 -11.35 39.60 -9.24
CA MET A 1 -11.06 38.43 -10.10
C MET A 1 -10.68 37.28 -9.18
N MET A 2 -11.55 36.29 -9.01
CA MET A 2 -11.26 35.11 -8.18
C MET A 2 -10.40 34.16 -9.00
N THR A 3 -9.17 33.91 -8.57
CA THR A 3 -8.33 32.86 -9.12
C THR A 3 -8.97 31.51 -8.82
N PRO A 4 -9.12 30.61 -9.79
CA PRO A 4 -9.59 29.26 -9.51
C PRO A 4 -8.51 28.55 -8.69
N THR A 5 -8.83 28.19 -7.44
CA THR A 5 -8.02 27.23 -6.66
C THR A 5 -8.20 25.87 -7.32
N ILE A 6 -7.31 25.57 -8.27
CA ILE A 6 -7.18 24.22 -8.83
C ILE A 6 -6.95 23.28 -7.63
N PRO A 7 -7.76 22.22 -7.44
CA PRO A 7 -7.49 21.24 -6.41
C PRO A 7 -6.23 20.48 -6.84
N VAL A 8 -5.08 20.98 -6.37
CA VAL A 8 -3.79 20.32 -6.52
C VAL A 8 -3.95 18.93 -5.92
N SER A 9 -3.75 17.89 -6.74
CA SER A 9 -3.81 16.51 -6.29
C SER A 9 -2.89 16.35 -5.07
N PRO A 10 -3.26 15.60 -4.03
CA PRO A 10 -2.35 15.30 -2.93
C PRO A 10 -1.00 14.74 -3.40
N LEU A 11 -0.99 14.10 -4.59
CA LEU A 11 0.20 13.63 -5.28
C LEU A 11 1.09 14.76 -5.83
N ASP A 12 0.50 15.86 -6.30
CA ASP A 12 1.26 17.02 -6.80
C ASP A 12 1.89 17.81 -5.65
N ARG A 13 1.27 17.82 -4.46
CA ARG A 13 1.91 18.38 -3.25
C ARG A 13 3.11 17.56 -2.77
N LEU A 14 3.19 16.28 -3.11
CA LEU A 14 4.31 15.41 -2.75
C LEU A 14 5.56 15.65 -3.59
N LEU A 15 5.45 16.30 -4.74
CA LEU A 15 6.58 16.63 -5.62
C LEU A 15 7.27 17.95 -5.26
N VAL A 16 6.68 18.76 -4.36
CA VAL A 16 7.14 20.13 -4.05
C VAL A 16 8.26 20.15 -3.00
N GLU A 17 8.43 19.10 -2.21
CA GLU A 17 9.48 19.03 -1.19
C GLU A 17 10.51 17.96 -1.57
N GLY A 18 11.79 18.18 -1.24
CA GLY A 18 12.92 17.28 -1.47
C GLY A 18 12.84 15.96 -0.68
N ILE A 19 11.72 15.24 -0.85
CA ILE A 19 11.38 13.99 -0.22
C ILE A 19 12.18 12.89 -0.90
N GLY A 20 12.97 12.15 -0.11
CA GLY A 20 13.72 11.01 -0.61
C GLY A 20 12.82 9.96 -1.26
N PRO A 21 13.33 9.18 -2.23
CA PRO A 21 12.55 8.21 -3.00
C PRO A 21 11.80 7.19 -2.12
N HIS A 22 12.41 6.75 -1.01
CA HIS A 22 11.77 5.87 -0.03
C HIS A 22 10.54 6.48 0.64
N GLU A 23 10.62 7.75 1.03
CA GLU A 23 9.52 8.43 1.71
C GLU A 23 8.38 8.73 0.73
N LEU A 24 8.71 9.08 -0.52
CA LEU A 24 7.71 9.23 -1.58
C LEU A 24 6.94 7.93 -1.82
N VAL A 25 7.65 6.81 -1.98
CA VAL A 25 7.03 5.50 -2.19
C VAL A 25 6.24 5.07 -0.96
N ARG A 26 6.76 5.27 0.26
CA ARG A 26 6.03 5.01 1.51
C ARG A 26 4.68 5.73 1.52
N ARG A 27 4.66 7.04 1.24
CA ARG A 27 3.43 7.84 1.23
C ARG A 27 2.46 7.40 0.13
N LYS A 28 2.97 7.08 -1.05
CA LYS A 28 2.17 6.53 -2.16
C LYS A 28 1.53 5.19 -1.80
N LEU A 29 2.26 4.29 -1.15
CA LEU A 29 1.72 3.02 -0.66
C LEU A 29 0.67 3.25 0.42
N MET A 30 0.92 4.10 1.42
CA MET A 30 -0.07 4.43 2.45
C MET A 30 -1.35 5.03 1.85
N CYS A 31 -1.22 5.83 0.80
CA CYS A 31 -2.35 6.37 0.04
C CYS A 31 -3.11 5.28 -0.73
N LEU A 32 -2.38 4.34 -1.36
CA LEU A 32 -2.94 3.18 -2.05
C LEU A 32 -3.79 2.30 -1.09
N PHE A 33 -3.27 2.04 0.12
CA PHE A 33 -3.96 1.23 1.14
C PHE A 33 -5.18 1.94 1.75
N ASN A 34 -5.13 3.26 1.95
CA ASN A 34 -6.18 4.02 2.64
C ASN A 34 -7.18 4.73 1.72
N SER A 35 -7.10 4.52 0.39
CA SER A 35 -7.90 5.18 -0.63
C SER A 35 -7.47 6.61 -0.96
N CYS A 36 -6.84 6.77 -2.12
CA CYS A 36 -7.26 7.72 -3.14
C CYS A 36 -7.08 7.03 -4.49
N ALA A 37 -8.04 7.18 -5.40
CA ALA A 37 -7.81 6.92 -6.80
C ALA A 37 -6.52 7.67 -7.20
N SER A 38 -5.51 6.92 -7.66
CA SER A 38 -4.42 7.54 -8.40
C SER A 38 -5.04 8.32 -9.56
N ALA A 39 -4.36 9.38 -10.01
CA ALA A 39 -4.77 10.16 -11.17
C ALA A 39 -5.04 9.32 -12.45
N GLY A 40 -4.66 8.03 -12.46
CA GLY A 40 -4.97 7.05 -13.51
C GLY A 40 -6.13 6.09 -13.24
N GLY A 41 -6.93 6.25 -12.18
CA GLY A 41 -8.09 5.38 -11.89
C GLY A 41 -7.76 3.98 -11.37
N GLU A 42 -6.47 3.62 -11.25
CA GLU A 42 -6.05 2.37 -10.65
C GLU A 42 -6.27 2.41 -9.13
N THR A 43 -7.17 1.56 -8.66
CA THR A 43 -7.44 1.32 -7.24
C THR A 43 -7.15 -0.15 -6.96
N LEU A 44 -6.59 -0.44 -5.78
CA LEU A 44 -6.53 -1.83 -5.32
C LEU A 44 -7.95 -2.40 -5.31
N PRO A 45 -8.14 -3.67 -5.73
CA PRO A 45 -9.41 -4.36 -5.56
C PRO A 45 -9.98 -4.13 -4.15
N PRO A 46 -11.29 -3.84 -3.99
CA PRO A 46 -11.90 -3.54 -2.70
C PRO A 46 -11.65 -4.60 -1.62
N LEU A 47 -11.47 -5.86 -2.04
CA LEU A 47 -11.12 -6.98 -1.17
C LEU A 47 -9.73 -6.84 -0.54
N LEU A 48 -8.79 -6.10 -1.15
CA LEU A 48 -7.44 -5.88 -0.64
C LEU A 48 -7.33 -4.67 0.28
N THR A 49 -8.35 -3.79 0.33
CA THR A 49 -8.32 -2.53 1.10
C THR A 49 -9.41 -2.40 2.16
N ARG A 50 -10.63 -2.88 1.89
CA ARG A 50 -11.82 -2.60 2.73
C ARG A 50 -12.53 -3.83 3.29
N GLY A 51 -12.45 -4.98 2.62
CA GLY A 51 -13.02 -6.25 3.12
C GLY A 51 -12.00 -7.22 3.71
N MET A 52 -10.72 -6.84 3.68
CA MET A 52 -9.59 -7.71 4.04
C MET A 52 -9.55 -8.10 5.53
N PRO A 53 -9.79 -7.23 6.51
CA PRO A 53 -9.73 -7.59 7.93
C PRO A 53 -10.83 -8.58 8.32
N GLU A 54 -12.04 -8.38 7.82
CA GLU A 54 -13.19 -9.27 8.04
C GLU A 54 -12.95 -10.60 7.31
N TRP A 55 -12.46 -10.55 6.07
CA TRP A 55 -12.07 -11.75 5.33
C TRP A 55 -10.92 -12.52 6.01
N HIS A 56 -9.90 -11.81 6.51
CA HIS A 56 -8.80 -12.42 7.26
C HIS A 56 -9.33 -13.10 8.51
N GLY A 57 -10.22 -12.45 9.27
CA GLY A 57 -10.88 -13.03 10.44
C GLY A 57 -11.60 -14.35 10.16
N LEU A 58 -12.19 -14.50 8.98
CA LEU A 58 -12.87 -15.73 8.55
C LEU A 58 -11.93 -16.81 7.99
N ASN A 59 -10.74 -16.42 7.53
CA ASN A 59 -9.76 -17.31 6.89
C ASN A 59 -8.48 -17.49 7.72
N VAL A 60 -8.51 -17.13 9.01
CA VAL A 60 -7.40 -17.30 9.95
C VAL A 60 -6.94 -18.76 9.93
N GLY A 61 -5.66 -18.97 9.65
CA GLY A 61 -5.03 -20.30 9.64
C GLY A 61 -4.95 -20.99 8.28
N ASP A 62 -5.65 -20.51 7.24
CA ASP A 62 -5.48 -21.06 5.88
C ASP A 62 -4.29 -20.40 5.16
N LYS A 63 -3.15 -21.10 5.16
CA LYS A 63 -1.91 -20.66 4.51
C LYS A 63 -2.06 -20.48 2.99
N ARG A 64 -2.94 -21.24 2.32
CA ARG A 64 -3.12 -21.11 0.86
C ARG A 64 -3.80 -19.79 0.54
N VAL A 65 -4.80 -19.45 1.31
CA VAL A 65 -5.58 -18.22 1.22
C VAL A 65 -4.69 -17.01 1.51
N LEU A 66 -3.87 -17.07 2.57
CA LEU A 66 -2.88 -16.03 2.88
C LEU A 66 -1.81 -15.87 1.78
N ASN A 67 -1.32 -16.98 1.21
CA ASN A 67 -0.34 -16.93 0.12
C ASN A 67 -0.92 -16.33 -1.15
N TRP A 68 -2.16 -16.69 -1.51
CA TRP A 68 -2.87 -16.08 -2.63
C TRP A 68 -3.05 -14.58 -2.42
N PHE A 69 -3.47 -14.17 -1.22
CA PHE A 69 -3.60 -12.76 -0.86
C PHE A 69 -2.27 -12.00 -1.01
N CYS A 70 -1.17 -12.51 -0.45
CA CYS A 70 0.14 -11.87 -0.56
C CYS A 70 0.60 -11.75 -2.02
N ARG A 71 0.25 -12.73 -2.88
CA ARG A 71 0.56 -12.68 -4.33
C ARG A 71 -0.25 -11.60 -5.05
N GLU A 72 -1.56 -11.54 -4.80
CA GLU A 72 -2.44 -10.52 -5.42
C GLU A 72 -2.04 -9.12 -4.99
N LEU A 73 -1.77 -8.93 -3.69
CA LEU A 73 -1.32 -7.64 -3.16
C LEU A 73 0.03 -7.23 -3.76
N ARG A 74 0.97 -8.17 -3.87
CA ARG A 74 2.25 -7.92 -4.55
C ARG A 74 2.05 -7.48 -5.99
N ALA A 75 1.23 -8.19 -6.76
CA ALA A 75 0.97 -7.86 -8.16
C ALA A 75 0.34 -6.47 -8.31
N ALA A 76 -0.61 -6.11 -7.44
CA ALA A 76 -1.29 -4.83 -7.50
C ALA A 76 -0.37 -3.66 -7.11
N ILE A 77 0.51 -3.83 -6.11
CA ILE A 77 1.50 -2.80 -5.75
C ILE A 77 2.52 -2.58 -6.87
N LEU A 78 3.02 -3.65 -7.49
CA LEU A 78 3.99 -3.54 -8.60
C LEU A 78 3.41 -2.84 -9.83
N ARG A 79 2.10 -2.97 -10.07
CA ARG A 79 1.40 -2.21 -11.12
C ARG A 79 1.30 -0.72 -10.78
N TYR A 80 1.00 -0.42 -9.51
CA TYR A 80 0.81 0.94 -9.04
C TYR A 80 2.11 1.74 -8.93
N GLU A 81 3.21 1.11 -8.48
CA GLU A 81 4.51 1.78 -8.32
C GLU A 81 5.61 1.04 -9.10
N PRO A 82 5.83 1.40 -10.38
CA PRO A 82 6.79 0.72 -11.26
C PRO A 82 8.25 0.96 -10.86
N ARG A 83 8.54 1.91 -9.96
CA ARG A 83 9.90 2.12 -9.43
C ARG A 83 10.35 1.00 -8.50
N ILE A 84 9.43 0.17 -8.01
CA ILE A 84 9.75 -0.99 -7.18
C ILE A 84 10.22 -2.13 -8.09
N ASN A 85 11.48 -2.54 -7.95
CA ASN A 85 12.08 -3.64 -8.70
C ASN A 85 11.76 -5.00 -8.04
N VAL A 86 11.88 -5.07 -6.71
CA VAL A 86 11.60 -6.28 -5.93
C VAL A 86 10.64 -5.92 -4.80
N LEU A 87 9.60 -6.73 -4.61
CA LEU A 87 8.63 -6.57 -3.53
C LEU A 87 8.36 -7.89 -2.82
N ARG A 88 8.54 -7.91 -1.50
CA ARG A 88 8.09 -8.97 -0.61
C ARG A 88 6.92 -8.48 0.23
N VAL A 89 5.87 -9.28 0.29
CA VAL A 89 4.67 -9.02 1.10
C VAL A 89 4.44 -10.24 1.98
N SER A 90 4.25 -10.02 3.27
CA SER A 90 3.95 -11.07 4.24
C SER A 90 3.02 -10.57 5.33
N VAL A 91 2.16 -11.45 5.84
CA VAL A 91 1.38 -11.21 7.05
C VAL A 91 2.27 -11.50 8.26
N LYS A 92 2.37 -10.58 9.22
CA LYS A 92 3.29 -10.71 10.38
C LYS A 92 2.89 -11.86 11.30
N ASP A 93 1.61 -12.03 11.55
CA ASP A 93 1.06 -13.15 12.30
C ASP A 93 -0.37 -13.41 11.83
N ALA A 94 -0.61 -14.64 11.36
CA ALA A 94 -1.88 -15.08 10.78
C ALA A 94 -3.01 -15.15 11.81
N TYR A 95 -2.70 -15.22 13.10
CA TYR A 95 -3.68 -15.30 14.19
C TYR A 95 -3.90 -13.95 14.87
N HIS A 96 -3.09 -12.95 14.54
CA HIS A 96 -3.14 -11.65 15.19
C HIS A 96 -4.32 -10.83 14.64
N GLN A 97 -5.14 -10.35 15.56
CA GLN A 97 -6.10 -9.29 15.30
C GLN A 97 -5.66 -8.06 16.09
N PRO A 98 -5.44 -6.91 15.44
CA PRO A 98 -5.67 -6.60 14.02
C PRO A 98 -4.66 -7.22 13.04
N LEU A 99 -5.09 -7.36 11.77
CA LEU A 99 -4.25 -7.80 10.64
C LEU A 99 -3.04 -6.89 10.45
N ALA A 100 -1.84 -7.46 10.47
CA ALA A 100 -0.58 -6.75 10.26
C ALA A 100 0.19 -7.30 9.05
N LEU A 101 0.63 -6.39 8.18
CA LEU A 101 1.44 -6.69 7.00
C LEU A 101 2.85 -6.13 7.15
N TYR A 102 3.81 -6.89 6.61
CA TYR A 102 5.19 -6.49 6.39
C TYR A 102 5.42 -6.41 4.88
N LEU A 103 5.85 -5.24 4.42
CA LEU A 103 6.28 -4.98 3.05
C LEU A 103 7.76 -4.64 3.03
N GLU A 104 8.49 -5.26 2.12
CA GLU A 104 9.88 -4.93 1.84
C GLU A 104 10.06 -4.73 0.34
N ALA A 105 10.45 -3.52 -0.05
CA ALA A 105 10.58 -3.09 -1.42
C ALA A 105 12.02 -2.63 -1.71
N ILE A 106 12.57 -3.03 -2.85
CA ILE A 106 13.83 -2.50 -3.38
C ILE A 106 13.48 -1.61 -4.56
N LEU A 107 13.89 -0.34 -4.51
CA LEU A 107 13.66 0.60 -5.60
C LEU A 107 14.77 0.48 -6.65
N GLN A 108 14.49 0.87 -7.90
CA GLN A 108 15.47 0.81 -8.99
C GLN A 108 16.71 1.68 -8.74
N ASP A 109 16.53 2.85 -8.14
CA ASP A 109 17.57 3.85 -7.95
C ASP A 109 18.20 3.83 -6.54
N GLU A 110 17.71 2.96 -5.63
CA GLU A 110 18.15 2.91 -4.24
C GLU A 110 18.54 1.48 -3.84
N PRO A 111 19.78 1.27 -3.35
CA PRO A 111 20.22 -0.06 -2.93
C PRO A 111 19.66 -0.48 -1.57
N GLU A 112 19.21 0.47 -0.76
CA GLU A 112 18.67 0.21 0.57
C GLU A 112 17.18 -0.19 0.47
N PRO A 113 16.73 -1.27 1.15
CA PRO A 113 15.34 -1.70 1.07
C PRO A 113 14.42 -0.77 1.87
N LEU A 114 13.33 -0.33 1.25
CA LEU A 114 12.19 0.26 1.94
C LEU A 114 11.44 -0.83 2.71
N ARG A 115 11.46 -0.74 4.03
CA ARG A 115 10.67 -1.58 4.93
C ARG A 115 9.47 -0.82 5.47
N LEU A 116 8.29 -1.41 5.34
CA LEU A 116 7.04 -0.83 5.74
C LEU A 116 6.20 -1.87 6.48
N ASP A 117 5.87 -1.52 7.72
CA ASP A 117 4.98 -2.28 8.58
C ASP A 117 3.66 -1.54 8.70
N ILE A 118 2.57 -2.18 8.30
CA ILE A 118 1.23 -1.59 8.37
C ILE A 118 0.28 -2.52 9.09
N THR A 119 -0.56 -1.93 9.93
CA THR A 119 -1.59 -2.66 10.68
C THR A 119 -2.95 -2.06 10.38
N TYR A 120 -3.94 -2.93 10.16
CA TYR A 120 -5.31 -2.46 9.94
C TYR A 120 -6.01 -2.20 11.26
N TYR A 121 -6.24 -0.94 11.58
CA TYR A 121 -6.88 -0.56 12.84
C TYR A 121 -7.96 0.50 12.62
N ASN A 122 -9.15 0.26 13.17
CA ASN A 122 -10.32 1.15 13.07
C ASN A 122 -10.65 1.57 11.63
N GLY A 123 -10.69 0.61 10.71
CA GLY A 123 -11.11 0.87 9.33
C GLY A 123 -10.02 1.47 8.42
N ARG A 124 -8.77 1.55 8.88
CA ARG A 124 -7.66 2.19 8.15
C ARG A 124 -6.35 1.44 8.36
N TRP A 125 -5.47 1.51 7.37
CA TRP A 125 -4.08 1.03 7.46
C TRP A 125 -3.19 2.11 8.08
N ARG A 126 -2.41 1.76 9.10
CA ARG A 126 -1.50 2.67 9.81
C ARG A 126 -0.12 2.06 9.94
#